data_AF-A0A1I6MJ77-F1
#
_entry.id   AF-A0A1I6MJ77-F1
#
_cell.length_a   1.000
_cell.length_b   1.000
_cell.length_c   1.000
_cell.angle_alpha   90.00
_cell.angle_beta   90.00
_cell.angle_gamma   90.00
#
_symmetry.space_group_name_H-M   'P 1'
#
loop_
_entity.id
_entity.type
_entity.pdbx_description
1 polymer ?
#
loop_
_entity_poly.entity_id
_entity_poly.type
_entity_poly.pdbx_seq_one_letter_code
_entity_poly.pdbx_strand_id
1 'polypeptide(L)'
;MRQLKDILRGCFATYVAGTALLFVAEIPAAIMGNAIFGLTESLFILVFYGALLAALLTLIILAIWLCLAFLQIQVLFPVAPLVAAVLISLPMTAEAGVPGFLLGVFFGALAGVHFWFWAFGTVWRQEMRFGATSSLDQVE
;
A
#
# COMPACT_ATOMS: atom_id res chain seq x y z
N MET A 1 6.17 -4.13 20.07
CA MET A 1 6.81 -4.52 18.79
C MET A 1 5.88 -5.33 17.85
N ARG A 2 4.82 -6.00 18.32
CA ARG A 2 3.92 -6.78 17.45
C ARG A 2 3.15 -5.92 16.44
N GLN A 3 2.47 -4.86 16.87
CA GLN A 3 1.74 -3.96 15.94
C GLN A 3 2.64 -3.32 14.85
N LEU A 4 3.91 -3.04 15.16
CA LEU A 4 4.87 -2.57 14.14
C LEU A 4 5.12 -3.64 13.07
N LYS A 5 5.26 -4.92 13.47
CA LYS A 5 5.41 -6.02 12.52
C LYS A 5 4.17 -6.18 11.65
N ASP A 6 2.99 -6.02 12.23
CA ASP A 6 1.72 -6.09 11.50
C ASP A 6 1.61 -5.00 10.42
N ILE A 7 2.00 -3.76 10.75
CA ILE A 7 2.03 -2.66 9.79
C ILE A 7 3.05 -2.92 8.69
N LEU A 8 4.25 -3.38 9.05
CA LEU A 8 5.27 -3.74 8.07
C LEU A 8 4.80 -4.89 7.16
N ARG A 9 4.06 -5.87 7.69
CA ARG A 9 3.44 -6.95 6.92
C ARG A 9 2.40 -6.38 5.95
N GLY A 10 1.56 -5.45 6.39
CA GLY A 10 0.59 -4.75 5.53
C GLY A 10 1.28 -3.99 4.40
N CYS A 11 2.34 -3.23 4.70
CA CYS A 11 3.12 -2.50 3.70
C CYS A 11 3.77 -3.44 2.69
N PHE A 12 4.42 -4.51 3.18
CA PHE A 12 5.07 -5.49 2.33
C PHE A 12 4.08 -6.24 1.42
N ALA A 13 2.95 -6.71 1.97
CA ALA A 13 1.91 -7.38 1.19
C ALA A 13 1.34 -6.48 0.09
N THR A 14 1.13 -5.20 0.40
CA THR A 14 0.61 -4.21 -0.56
C THR A 14 1.63 -3.88 -1.65
N TYR A 15 2.92 -3.80 -1.31
CA TYR A 15 4.00 -3.68 -2.29
C TYR A 15 4.04 -4.88 -3.24
N VAL A 16 4.09 -6.10 -2.71
CA VAL A 16 4.13 -7.34 -3.52
C VAL A 16 2.91 -7.43 -4.44
N ALA A 17 1.71 -7.13 -3.92
CA ALA A 17 0.49 -7.13 -4.73
C ALA A 17 0.54 -6.07 -5.84
N GLY A 18 0.99 -4.85 -5.53
CA GLY A 18 1.15 -3.78 -6.51
C GLY A 18 2.14 -4.12 -7.62
N THR A 19 3.32 -4.64 -7.25
CA THR A 19 4.34 -5.09 -8.21
C THR A 19 3.84 -6.24 -9.07
N ALA A 20 3.14 -7.22 -8.50
CA ALA A 20 2.57 -8.32 -9.27
C ALA A 20 1.51 -7.84 -10.28
N LEU A 21 0.62 -6.93 -9.87
CA LEU A 21 -0.41 -6.37 -10.75
C LEU A 21 0.19 -5.57 -11.90
N LEU A 22 1.17 -4.72 -11.62
CA LEU A 22 1.86 -3.94 -12.64
C LEU A 22 2.62 -4.86 -13.60
N PHE A 23 3.28 -5.90 -13.09
CA PHE A 23 3.96 -6.86 -13.96
C PHE A 23 2.98 -7.62 -14.87
N VAL A 24 1.82 -8.03 -14.36
CA VAL A 24 0.78 -8.68 -15.16
C VAL A 24 0.26 -7.73 -16.26
N ALA A 25 0.18 -6.43 -16.00
CA ALA A 25 -0.21 -5.43 -17.00
C ALA A 25 0.84 -5.25 -18.13
N GLU A 26 2.12 -5.56 -17.88
CA GLU A 26 3.20 -5.52 -18.88
C GLU A 26 3.18 -6.73 -19.83
N ILE A 27 2.63 -7.88 -19.41
CA ILE A 27 2.62 -9.12 -20.22
C ILE A 27 1.93 -8.91 -21.59
N PRO A 28 0.72 -8.34 -21.68
CA PRO A 28 0.09 -8.06 -22.97
C PRO A 28 0.90 -7.11 -23.84
N ALA A 29 1.52 -6.07 -23.26
CA ALA A 29 2.33 -5.11 -24.01
C ALA A 29 3.56 -5.78 -24.64
N ALA A 30 4.18 -6.71 -23.92
CA ALA A 30 5.29 -7.50 -24.43
C ALA A 30 4.87 -8.50 -25.51
N ILE A 31 3.71 -9.17 -25.38
CA ILE A 31 3.18 -10.08 -26.40
C ILE A 31 2.87 -9.32 -27.70
N MET A 32 2.33 -8.10 -27.59
CA MET A 32 1.99 -7.26 -28.74
C MET A 32 3.20 -6.57 -29.40
N GLY A 33 4.42 -6.80 -28.88
CA GLY A 33 5.65 -6.19 -29.42
C GLY A 33 5.79 -4.69 -29.11
N ASN A 34 4.99 -4.17 -28.19
CA ASN A 34 5.00 -2.75 -27.79
C ASN A 34 5.84 -2.49 -26.53
N ALA A 35 6.49 -3.52 -25.97
CA ALA A 35 7.33 -3.38 -24.80
C ALA A 35 8.68 -2.74 -25.16
N ILE A 36 9.05 -1.71 -24.40
CA ILE A 36 10.33 -1.01 -24.52
C ILE A 36 11.48 -1.90 -24.02
N PHE A 37 11.18 -2.80 -23.07
CA PHE A 37 12.13 -3.71 -22.42
C PHE A 37 11.70 -5.16 -22.57
N GLY A 38 12.66 -6.09 -22.46
CA GLY A 38 12.34 -7.51 -22.34
C GLY A 38 11.54 -7.79 -21.06
N LEU A 39 10.76 -8.88 -21.04
CA LEU A 39 9.84 -9.22 -19.93
C LEU A 39 10.57 -9.37 -18.58
N THR A 40 11.80 -9.87 -18.60
CA THR A 40 12.64 -9.99 -17.39
C THR A 40 13.18 -8.62 -16.95
N GLU A 41 13.56 -7.77 -17.89
CA GLU A 41 14.08 -6.42 -17.61
C GLU A 41 12.98 -5.52 -17.06
N SER A 42 11.76 -5.60 -17.61
CA SER A 42 10.60 -4.86 -17.10
C SER A 42 10.26 -5.27 -15.67
N LEU A 43 10.32 -6.57 -15.34
CA LEU A 43 10.17 -7.06 -13.97
C LEU A 43 11.22 -6.45 -13.03
N PHE A 44 12.49 -6.46 -13.44
CA PHE A 44 13.58 -5.92 -12.63
C PHE A 44 13.40 -4.42 -12.37
N ILE A 45 13.13 -3.64 -13.41
CA ILE A 45 12.90 -2.19 -13.30
C ILE A 45 11.71 -1.93 -12.38
N LEU A 46 10.60 -2.62 -12.59
CA LEU A 46 9.40 -2.44 -11.78
C LEU A 46 9.61 -2.77 -10.31
N VAL A 47 10.34 -3.86 -10.01
CA VAL A 47 10.69 -4.24 -8.64
C VAL A 47 11.55 -3.17 -7.99
N PHE A 48 12.61 -2.70 -8.65
CA PHE A 48 13.55 -1.73 -8.08
C PHE A 48 12.95 -0.33 -7.92
N TYR A 49 12.36 0.23 -8.97
CA TYR A 49 11.72 1.56 -8.90
C TYR A 49 10.48 1.52 -8.01
N GLY A 50 9.70 0.44 -8.08
CA GLY A 50 8.58 0.21 -7.18
C GLY A 50 9.02 0.11 -5.71
N ALA A 51 10.14 -0.56 -5.42
CA ALA A 51 10.69 -0.68 -4.07
C ALA A 51 11.09 0.68 -3.49
N LEU A 52 11.69 1.57 -4.30
CA LEU A 52 12.06 2.91 -3.86
C LEU A 52 10.82 3.71 -3.43
N LEU A 53 9.78 3.73 -4.27
CA LEU A 53 8.53 4.40 -3.95
C LEU A 53 7.84 3.77 -2.74
N ALA A 54 7.80 2.43 -2.68
CA ALA A 54 7.22 1.70 -1.57
C ALA A 54 7.96 1.96 -0.25
N ALA A 55 9.28 2.11 -0.27
CA ALA A 55 10.07 2.47 0.90
C ALA A 55 9.68 3.86 1.42
N LEU A 56 9.55 4.86 0.54
CA LEU A 56 9.10 6.20 0.92
C LEU A 56 7.69 6.19 1.51
N LEU A 57 6.74 5.51 0.85
CA LEU A 57 5.38 5.36 1.36
C LEU A 57 5.34 4.62 2.71
N THR A 58 6.20 3.61 2.87
CA THR A 58 6.31 2.88 4.14
C THR A 58 6.81 3.81 5.25
N LEU A 59 7.80 4.66 5.01
CA LEU A 59 8.27 5.65 5.98
C LEU A 59 7.16 6.63 6.38
N ILE A 60 6.35 7.08 5.41
CA ILE A 60 5.19 7.95 5.68
C ILE A 60 4.16 7.23 6.56
N ILE A 61 3.80 5.99 6.22
CA ILE A 61 2.86 5.18 6.99
C ILE A 61 3.37 4.94 8.41
N LEU A 62 4.67 4.66 8.57
CA LEU A 62 5.30 4.47 9.87
C LEU A 62 5.28 5.77 10.70
N ALA A 63 5.53 6.93 10.08
CA ALA A 63 5.45 8.21 10.76
C ALA A 63 4.02 8.54 11.21
N ILE A 64 3.02 8.29 10.35
CA ILE A 64 1.60 8.43 10.69
C ILE A 64 1.25 7.51 11.85
N TRP A 65 1.64 6.24 11.77
CA TRP A 65 1.41 5.29 12.84
C TRP A 65 2.07 5.72 14.15
N LEU A 66 3.32 6.19 14.11
CA LEU A 66 4.05 6.65 15.30
C LEU A 66 3.30 7.79 15.99
N CYS A 67 2.80 8.75 15.21
CA CYS A 67 2.01 9.87 15.72
C CYS A 67 0.69 9.39 16.34
N LEU A 68 -0.05 8.50 15.66
CA LEU A 68 -1.30 7.95 16.16
C LEU A 68 -1.11 7.08 17.41
N ALA A 69 0.00 6.34 17.49
CA ALA A 69 0.36 5.52 18.63
C ALA A 69 0.75 6.36 19.86
N PHE A 70 1.41 7.51 19.64
CA PHE A 70 1.69 8.47 20.70
C PHE A 70 0.41 9.08 21.28
N LEU A 71 -0.57 9.38 20.43
CA LEU A 71 -1.86 9.93 20.84
C LEU A 71 -2.89 8.86 21.28
N GLN A 72 -2.55 7.58 21.19
CA GLN A 72 -3.43 6.44 21.51
C GLN A 72 -4.79 6.51 20.80
N ILE A 73 -4.77 6.89 19.51
CA ILE A 73 -5.99 7.11 18.72
C ILE A 73 -6.52 5.78 18.17
N GLN A 74 -7.83 5.65 18.16
CA GLN A 74 -8.53 4.57 17.47
C GLN A 74 -8.75 4.94 16.00
N VAL A 75 -8.25 4.11 15.09
CA VAL A 75 -8.40 4.26 13.65
C VAL A 75 -9.48 3.32 13.16
N LEU A 76 -10.39 3.81 12.32
CA LEU A 76 -11.39 2.99 11.66
C LEU A 76 -10.87 2.49 10.32
N PHE A 77 -11.38 1.33 9.89
CA PHE A 77 -11.07 0.72 8.59
C PHE A 77 -11.06 1.71 7.42
N PRO A 78 -12.06 2.61 7.21
CA PRO A 78 -12.13 3.48 6.03
C PRO A 78 -11.04 4.54 5.99
N VAL A 79 -10.34 4.79 7.10
CA VAL A 79 -9.24 5.75 7.12
C VAL A 79 -8.07 5.26 6.27
N ALA A 80 -7.75 3.96 6.30
CA ALA A 80 -6.68 3.40 5.49
C ALA A 80 -6.88 3.55 3.97
N PRO A 81 -8.03 3.14 3.38
CA PRO A 81 -8.30 3.35 1.96
C PRO A 81 -8.41 4.83 1.60
N LEU A 82 -8.93 5.70 2.46
CA LEU A 82 -8.97 7.15 2.19
C LEU A 82 -7.57 7.76 2.15
N VAL A 83 -6.73 7.44 3.13
CA VAL A 83 -5.34 7.94 3.18
C VAL A 83 -4.55 7.41 1.99
N ALA A 84 -4.66 6.12 1.66
CA ALA A 84 -4.00 5.55 0.50
C ALA A 84 -4.52 6.14 -0.83
N ALA A 85 -5.83 6.37 -0.96
CA ALA A 85 -6.41 7.07 -2.11
C ALA A 85 -5.82 8.47 -2.30
N VAL A 86 -5.60 9.22 -1.23
CA VAL A 86 -4.97 10.55 -1.31
C VAL A 86 -3.48 10.43 -1.65
N LEU A 87 -2.75 9.54 -0.97
CA LEU A 87 -1.30 9.38 -1.16
C LEU A 87 -0.95 8.92 -2.58
N ILE A 88 -1.80 8.12 -3.22
CA ILE A 88 -1.58 7.64 -4.59
C ILE A 88 -2.17 8.60 -5.64
N SER A 89 -3.34 9.21 -5.38
CA SER A 89 -3.95 10.12 -6.37
C SER A 89 -3.13 11.37 -6.64
N LEU A 90 -2.48 11.96 -5.63
CA LEU A 90 -1.66 13.16 -5.80
C LEU A 90 -0.52 12.99 -6.82
N PRO A 91 0.39 12.00 -6.69
CA PRO A 91 1.44 11.80 -7.67
C PRO A 91 0.87 11.41 -9.05
N MET A 92 -0.19 10.60 -9.10
CA MET A 92 -0.80 10.23 -10.39
C MET A 92 -1.48 11.42 -11.09
N THR A 93 -2.01 12.38 -10.34
CA THR A 93 -2.59 13.61 -10.90
C THR A 93 -1.51 14.49 -11.54
N ALA A 94 -0.32 14.54 -10.94
CA ALA A 94 0.80 15.30 -11.50
C ALA A 94 1.24 14.76 -12.87
N GLU A 95 1.17 13.45 -13.06
CA GLU A 95 1.58 12.78 -14.32
C GLU A 95 0.47 12.77 -15.39
N ALA A 96 -0.78 12.50 -14.99
CA ALA A 96 -1.87 12.18 -15.92
C ALA A 96 -3.14 13.03 -15.71
N GLY A 97 -3.07 14.12 -14.94
CA GLY A 97 -4.18 15.05 -14.72
C GLY A 97 -5.41 14.40 -14.08
N VAL A 98 -6.60 14.78 -14.54
CA VAL A 98 -7.88 14.27 -13.99
C VAL A 98 -8.03 12.74 -14.13
N PRO A 99 -7.69 12.11 -15.28
CA PRO A 99 -7.66 10.65 -15.38
C PRO A 99 -6.72 10.00 -14.35
N GLY A 100 -5.54 10.58 -14.15
CA GLY A 100 -4.57 10.13 -13.14
C GLY A 100 -5.12 10.22 -11.72
N PHE A 101 -5.81 11.32 -11.39
CA PHE A 101 -6.49 11.47 -10.11
C PHE A 101 -7.50 10.34 -9.86
N LEU A 102 -8.40 10.08 -10.81
CA LEU A 102 -9.45 9.07 -10.67
C LEU A 102 -8.87 7.65 -10.51
N LEU A 103 -7.86 7.32 -11.32
CA LEU A 103 -7.16 6.04 -11.22
C LEU A 103 -6.41 5.92 -9.89
N GLY A 104 -5.73 6.98 -9.44
CA GLY A 104 -5.02 6.97 -8.18
C GLY A 104 -5.94 6.89 -6.96
N VAL A 105 -7.13 7.49 -7.02
CA VAL A 105 -8.16 7.30 -5.98
C VAL A 105 -8.60 5.84 -5.94
N PHE A 106 -8.91 5.25 -7.10
CA PHE A 106 -9.37 3.86 -7.18
C PHE A 106 -8.30 2.86 -6.70
N PHE A 107 -7.09 2.93 -7.26
CA PHE A 107 -6.00 2.03 -6.89
C PHE A 107 -5.50 2.29 -5.47
N GLY A 108 -5.47 3.54 -5.02
CA GLY A 108 -5.13 3.88 -3.65
C GLY A 108 -6.15 3.36 -2.64
N ALA A 109 -7.45 3.45 -2.93
CA ALA A 109 -8.48 2.85 -2.08
C ALA A 109 -8.29 1.33 -1.98
N LEU A 110 -8.09 0.64 -3.11
CA LEU A 110 -7.82 -0.81 -3.11
C LEU A 110 -6.55 -1.18 -2.34
N ALA A 111 -5.47 -0.42 -2.53
CA ALA A 111 -4.22 -0.62 -1.79
C ALA A 111 -4.41 -0.44 -0.29
N GLY A 112 -5.19 0.56 0.15
CA GLY A 112 -5.48 0.77 1.57
C GLY A 112 -6.39 -0.30 2.19
N VAL A 113 -7.35 -0.84 1.43
CA VAL A 113 -8.14 -2.01 1.87
C VAL A 113 -7.24 -3.24 2.02
N HIS A 114 -6.39 -3.49 1.03
CA HIS A 114 -5.46 -4.62 1.04
C HIS A 114 -4.46 -4.49 2.20
N PHE A 115 -3.87 -3.30 2.40
CA PHE A 115 -3.03 -2.98 3.54
C PHE A 115 -3.73 -3.30 4.86
N TRP A 116 -4.96 -2.82 5.05
CA TRP A 116 -5.70 -3.02 6.30
C TRP A 116 -5.92 -4.50 6.58
N PHE A 117 -6.35 -5.26 5.57
CA PHE A 117 -6.60 -6.68 5.72
C PHE A 117 -5.32 -7.43 6.13
N TRP A 118 -4.18 -7.09 5.55
CA TRP A 118 -2.90 -7.73 5.90
C TRP A 118 -2.30 -7.22 7.20
N ALA A 119 -2.53 -5.97 7.59
CA ALA A 119 -2.06 -5.42 8.84
C ALA A 119 -2.92 -5.88 10.02
N PHE A 120 -4.24 -5.71 9.92
CA PHE A 120 -5.16 -5.82 11.06
C PHE A 120 -6.25 -6.88 10.86
N GLY A 121 -6.32 -7.54 9.70
CA GLY A 121 -7.34 -8.55 9.41
C GLY A 121 -8.70 -7.93 9.11
N THR A 122 -9.77 -8.57 9.58
CA THR A 122 -11.17 -8.18 9.32
C THR A 122 -11.73 -7.19 10.33
N VAL A 123 -10.90 -6.63 11.21
CA VAL A 123 -11.37 -5.75 12.27
C VAL A 123 -11.77 -4.39 11.72
N TRP A 124 -12.86 -3.83 12.24
CA TRP A 124 -13.38 -2.54 11.78
C TRP A 124 -12.68 -1.33 12.42
N ARG A 125 -12.02 -1.55 13.56
CA ARG A 125 -11.35 -0.52 14.34
C ARG A 125 -10.10 -1.10 14.98
N GLN A 126 -9.03 -0.32 14.99
CA GLN A 126 -7.78 -0.69 15.64
C GLN A 126 -7.28 0.49 16.48
N GLU A 127 -6.98 0.22 17.74
CA GLU A 127 -6.28 1.19 18.59
C GLU A 127 -4.78 1.15 18.26
N MET A 128 -4.20 2.33 18.03
CA MET A 128 -2.78 2.47 17.77
C MET A 128 -2.06 2.65 19.10
N ARG A 129 -1.21 1.70 19.51
CA ARG A 129 -0.46 1.80 20.77
C ARG A 129 0.92 1.18 20.65
N PHE A 130 1.88 1.75 21.37
CA PHE A 130 3.17 1.12 21.53
C PHE A 130 3.03 -0.21 22.31
N GLY A 131 3.38 -1.32 21.67
CA GLY A 131 3.41 -2.63 22.32
C GLY A 131 2.07 -3.39 22.35
N ALA A 132 0.98 -2.83 21.82
CA ALA A 132 -0.28 -3.55 21.72
C ALA A 132 -0.17 -4.80 20.82
N THR A 133 -0.92 -5.83 21.20
CA THR A 133 -1.27 -6.97 20.34
C THR A 133 -2.32 -6.51 19.34
N SER A 134 -2.19 -6.89 18.07
CA SER A 134 -3.28 -6.73 17.14
C SER A 134 -4.43 -7.64 17.56
N SER A 135 -5.65 -7.25 17.22
CA SER A 135 -6.88 -7.98 17.54
C SER A 135 -6.95 -9.39 16.92
N LEU A 136 -6.04 -9.73 16.00
CA LEU A 136 -5.82 -11.08 15.49
C LEU A 136 -5.42 -12.08 16.60
N ASP A 137 -4.75 -11.61 17.66
CA ASP A 137 -4.37 -12.43 18.83
C ASP A 137 -5.56 -12.69 19.79
N GLN A 138 -6.75 -12.13 19.54
CA GLN A 138 -7.94 -12.33 20.38
C GLN A 138 -8.94 -13.35 19.82
N VAL A 139 -8.61 -13.98 18.69
CA VAL A 139 -9.46 -14.97 18.00
C VAL A 139 -8.86 -16.39 18.08
N GLU A 140 -7.78 -16.58 18.85
CA GLU A 140 -7.27 -17.92 19.21
C GLU A 140 -7.88 -18.43 20.53
#